data_AF-A0A330M3G6-F1
#
_entry.id   AF-A0A330M3G6-F1
#
_cell.length_a   1.000
_cell.length_b   1.000
_cell.length_c   1.000
_cell.angle_alpha   90.00
_cell.angle_beta   90.00
_cell.angle_gamma   90.00
#
_symmetry.space_group_name_H-M   'P 1'
#
loop_
_entity.id
_entity.type
_entity.pdbx_description
1 polymer ?
#
loop_
_entity_poly.entity_id
_entity_poly.type
_entity_poly.pdbx_seq_one_letter_code
_entity_poly.pdbx_strand_id
1 'polypeptide(L)' 'MKMTHVINAIESPCDGVVTRFFFEAGELVTDGTILVEVEPAATEEKAEGKA' A
#
# COMPACT_ATOMS: atom_id res chain seq x y z
N MET A 1 26.65 13.51 13.91
CA MET A 1 25.88 13.07 12.73
C MET A 1 24.54 12.56 13.20
N LYS A 2 23.42 13.14 12.72
CA LYS A 2 22.09 12.63 13.06
C LYS A 2 21.93 11.28 12.36
N MET A 3 21.97 10.21 13.15
CA MET A 3 21.62 8.87 12.70
C MET A 3 20.09 8.84 12.58
N THR A 4 19.56 9.46 11.53
CA THR A 4 18.14 9.36 11.21
C THR A 4 17.95 7.90 10.81
N HIS A 5 17.18 7.14 11.57
CA HIS A 5 16.67 5.86 11.11
C HIS A 5 15.84 6.16 9.86
N VAL A 6 16.45 6.01 8.68
CA VAL A 6 15.76 6.14 7.41
C VAL A 6 14.92 4.88 7.29
N ILE A 7 13.71 4.96 7.84
CA ILE A 7 12.69 3.94 7.65
C ILE A 7 12.14 4.21 6.25
N ASN A 8 12.62 3.47 5.25
CA ASN A 8 11.98 3.42 3.94
C ASN A 8 10.73 2.54 4.04
N ALA A 9 9.71 3.06 4.73
CA ALA A 9 8.40 2.42 4.79
C ALA A 9 7.61 2.71 3.51
N ILE A 10 6.78 1.76 3.11
CA ILE A 10 5.82 1.92 2.01
C ILE A 10 4.51 2.35 2.65
N GLU A 11 4.01 3.52 2.25
CA GLU A 11 2.69 4.00 2.66
C GLU A 11 1.60 3.30 1.85
N SER A 12 0.39 3.22 2.40
CA SER A 12 -0.75 2.64 1.67
C SER A 12 -1.01 3.44 0.39
N PRO A 13 -1.22 2.79 -0.77
CA PRO A 13 -1.50 3.50 -2.02
C PRO A 13 -2.92 4.08 -2.08
N CYS A 14 -3.86 3.52 -1.33
CA CYS A 14 -5.25 3.96 -1.22
C CYS A 14 -5.89 3.51 0.10
N ASP A 15 -7.08 4.04 0.40
CA ASP A 15 -7.94 3.49 1.43
C ASP A 15 -8.53 2.16 0.95
N GLY A 16 -8.41 1.12 1.77
CA GLY A 16 -8.82 -0.23 1.39
C GLY A 16 -8.49 -1.29 2.42
N VAL A 17 -8.65 -2.54 2.01
CA VAL A 17 -8.38 -3.72 2.84
C VAL A 17 -7.25 -4.52 2.23
N VAL A 18 -6.20 -4.79 3.02
CA VAL A 18 -5.16 -5.73 2.63
C VAL A 18 -5.76 -7.14 2.52
N THR A 19 -5.70 -7.73 1.35
CA THR A 19 -6.27 -9.06 1.09
C THR A 19 -5.22 -10.16 1.17
N ARG A 20 -3.96 -9.87 0.80
CA ARG A 20 -2.86 -10.84 0.82
C ARG A 20 -1.51 -10.20 1.08
N PHE A 21 -0.64 -10.94 1.77
CA PHE A 21 0.80 -10.68 1.88
C PHE A 21 1.56 -11.73 1.08
N PHE A 22 2.63 -11.31 0.40
CA PHE A 22 3.49 -12.17 -0.42
C PHE A 22 4.92 -12.30 0.15
N PHE A 23 5.12 -11.87 1.39
CA PHE A 23 6.41 -11.92 2.08
C PHE A 23 6.23 -12.26 3.55
N GLU A 24 7.31 -12.72 4.18
CA GLU A 24 7.43 -12.82 5.63
C GLU A 24 8.42 -11.82 6.21
N ALA A 25 8.28 -11.53 7.51
CA ALA A 25 9.20 -10.62 8.18
C ALA A 25 10.65 -11.15 8.14
N GLY A 26 11.57 -10.32 7.64
CA GLY A 26 12.98 -10.67 7.47
C GLY A 26 13.31 -11.31 6.11
N GLU A 27 12.33 -11.50 5.24
CA GLU A 27 12.56 -11.96 3.87
C GLU A 27 13.27 -10.90 3.01
N LEU A 28 14.22 -11.35 2.20
CA LEU A 28 14.90 -10.50 1.22
C LEU A 28 14.02 -10.36 -0.03
N VAL A 29 13.69 -9.13 -0.38
CA VAL A 29 12.87 -8.80 -1.56
C VAL A 29 13.71 -8.03 -2.59
N THR A 30 13.29 -8.07 -3.85
CA THR A 30 13.95 -7.36 -4.95
C THR A 30 13.10 -6.22 -5.48
N ASP A 31 13.71 -5.31 -6.23
CA ASP A 31 12.96 -4.25 -6.92
C ASP A 31 11.86 -4.84 -7.80
N GLY A 32 10.66 -4.27 -7.70
CA GLY A 32 9.47 -4.75 -8.41
C GLY A 32 8.75 -5.97 -7.80
N THR A 33 9.23 -6.54 -6.70
CA THR A 33 8.50 -7.62 -6.00
C THR A 33 7.18 -7.09 -5.43
N ILE A 34 6.08 -7.80 -5.70
CA ILE A 34 4.78 -7.51 -5.10
C ILE A 34 4.82 -7.96 -3.63
N LEU A 35 4.55 -7.04 -2.71
CA LEU A 35 4.56 -7.32 -1.27
C LEU A 35 3.15 -7.59 -0.72
N VAL A 36 2.16 -6.85 -1.22
CA VAL A 36 0.81 -6.86 -0.67
C VAL A 36 -0.22 -6.59 -1.77
N GLU A 37 -1.38 -7.22 -1.67
CA GLU A 37 -2.58 -6.86 -2.44
C GLU A 37 -3.53 -6.06 -1.54
N VAL A 38 -4.04 -4.94 -2.05
CA VAL A 38 -5.01 -4.09 -1.37
C VAL A 38 -6.23 -3.95 -2.27
N GLU A 39 -7.39 -4.34 -1.78
CA GLU A 39 -8.67 -4.04 -2.42
C GLU A 39 -9.12 -2.64 -1.99
N PRO A 40 -9.37 -1.70 -2.92
CA PRO A 40 -9.84 -0.37 -2.58
C PRO A 40 -11.17 -0.41 -1.84
N ALA A 41 -11.34 0.44 -0.84
CA ALA A 41 -12.64 0.66 -0.24
C ALA A 41 -13.59 1.17 -1.33
N ALA A 42 -14.84 0.71 -1.32
CA ALA A 42 -15.85 1.23 -2.22
C ALA A 42 -16.04 2.72 -1.92
N THR A 43 -15.53 3.58 -2.80
CA THR A 43 -15.83 5.00 -2.73
C THR A 43 -17.31 5.15 -3.05
N GLU A 44 -18.12 5.65 -2.12
CA GLU A 44 -19.39 6.27 -2.46
C GLU A 44 -19.08 7.58 -3.19
N GLU A 45 -18.60 7.47 -4.44
CA GLU A 45 -18.46 8.61 -5.32
C GLU A 45 -19.88 9.02 -5.72
N LYS A 46 -20.34 10.12 -5.11
CA LYS A 46 -21.59 10.78 -5.46
C LYS A 46 -21.69 10.91 -6.97
N ALA A 47 -22.77 10.33 -7.50
CA ALA A 47 -23.28 10.65 -8.82
C ALA A 47 -23.50 12.17 -8.95
N GLU A 48 -22.60 12.87 -9.64
CA GLU A 48 -22.91 14.15 -10.28
C GLU A 48 -22.49 14.08 -11.75
N GLY A 49 -23.24 13.29 -12.51
CA GLY A 49 -23.44 13.60 -13.92
C GLY A 49 -24.24 14.90 -14.01
N LYS A 50 -23.59 16.00 -14.41
CA LYS A 50 -24.30 17.20 -14.85
C LYS A 50 -24.68 17.05 -16.32
N ALA A 51 -25.96 17.38 -16.55
CA ALA A 51 -26.71 17.40 -17.80
C ALA A 51 -26.09 18.23 -18.93
#